data_AF-A0AAE9WSN2-F1
#
_entry.id   AF-A0AAE9WSN2-F1
#
_cell.length_a   1.000
_cell.length_b   1.000
_cell.length_c   1.000
_cell.angle_alpha   90.00
_cell.angle_beta   90.00
_cell.angle_gamma   90.00
#
_symmetry.space_group_name_H-M   'P 1'
#
loop_
_entity.id
_entity.type
_entity.pdbx_description
1 polymer ?
#
loop_
_entity_poly.entity_id
_entity_poly.type
_entity_poly.pdbx_seq_one_letter_code
_entity_poly.pdbx_strand_id
1 'polypeptide(L)'
;MIVGILPCKLAVNKIIKRRHSILLDKFMNSKEIIYRKNVDIICKNNIFFYTILNVDEYKHFLPYVTDSEITYKCDECFNADLQIENIFFKEKYKSIIKYKYPTTIMVSSHDTSLFYHLVKNQ
;
A
#
# COMPACT_ATOMS: atom_id res chain seq x y z
N MET A 1 47.66 24.48 8.33
CA MET A 1 46.44 23.71 8.71
C MET A 1 45.25 24.46 8.12
N ILE A 2 44.86 24.10 6.90
CA ILE A 2 43.78 24.73 6.12
C ILE A 2 42.78 23.61 5.84
N VAL A 3 41.57 23.73 6.39
CA VAL A 3 40.50 22.74 6.22
C VAL A 3 39.80 23.07 4.90
N GLY A 4 40.07 22.26 3.88
CA GLY A 4 39.41 22.34 2.58
C GLY A 4 38.02 21.71 2.63
N ILE A 5 36.99 22.48 2.31
CA ILE A 5 35.63 21.98 2.10
C ILE A 5 35.57 21.43 0.68
N LEU A 6 35.42 20.11 0.55
CA LEU A 6 35.22 19.43 -0.73
C LEU A 6 33.73 19.52 -1.11
N PRO A 7 33.33 20.14 -2.23
CA PRO A 7 31.95 20.10 -2.67
C PRO A 7 31.63 18.72 -3.24
N CYS A 8 30.78 17.96 -2.54
CA CYS A 8 30.24 16.70 -3.02
C CYS A 8 29.42 16.93 -4.31
N LYS A 9 29.82 16.22 -5.37
CA LYS A 9 29.16 16.22 -6.69
C LYS A 9 27.70 15.77 -6.56
N LEU A 10 26.77 16.62 -6.99
CA LEU A 10 25.37 16.24 -7.21
C LEU A 10 25.30 15.15 -8.28
N ALA A 11 24.78 13.98 -7.91
CA ALA A 11 24.45 12.92 -8.86
C ALA A 11 23.28 13.39 -9.75
N VAL A 12 23.51 13.37 -11.05
CA VAL A 12 22.55 13.75 -12.10
C VAL A 12 21.35 12.82 -12.08
N ASN A 13 20.16 13.37 -11.85
CA ASN A 13 18.89 12.65 -11.94
C ASN A 13 18.69 12.07 -13.35
N LYS A 14 18.71 10.75 -13.46
CA LYS A 14 18.38 10.02 -14.69
C LYS A 14 16.86 10.05 -14.85
N ILE A 15 16.34 10.90 -15.75
CA ILE A 15 14.91 10.96 -16.08
C ILE A 15 14.50 9.64 -16.75
N ILE A 16 13.84 8.76 -16.01
CA ILE A 16 13.22 7.55 -16.57
C ILE A 16 11.92 7.97 -17.26
N LYS A 17 11.96 8.16 -18.59
CA LYS A 17 10.78 8.37 -19.43
C LYS A 17 10.00 7.04 -19.53
N ARG A 18 8.91 6.89 -18.76
CA ARG A 18 7.97 5.77 -18.89
C ARG A 18 7.14 5.93 -20.17
N ARG A 19 7.23 4.98 -21.11
CA ARG A 19 6.34 4.90 -22.29
C ARG A 19 5.05 4.20 -21.87
N HIS A 20 3.92 4.90 -21.88
CA HIS A 20 2.60 4.27 -21.78
C HIS A 20 2.23 3.69 -23.15
N SER A 21 2.00 2.38 -23.23
CA SER A 21 1.46 1.72 -24.41
C SER A 21 -0.06 1.90 -24.46
N ILE A 22 -0.54 2.66 -25.45
CA ILE A 22 -1.95 3.07 -25.68
C ILE A 22 -2.83 1.91 -26.20
N LEU A 23 -2.29 0.70 -26.35
CA LEU A 23 -2.98 -0.41 -27.04
C LEU A 23 -3.90 -1.28 -26.16
N LEU A 24 -4.00 -1.04 -24.85
CA LEU A 24 -4.88 -1.84 -23.97
C LEU A 24 -6.30 -1.28 -23.78
N ASP A 25 -6.59 -0.07 -24.28
CA ASP A 25 -7.86 0.62 -23.98
C ASP A 25 -9.09 0.03 -24.71
N LYS A 26 -8.90 -0.90 -25.65
CA LYS A 26 -10.00 -1.40 -26.51
C LYS A 26 -10.77 -2.62 -25.99
N PHE A 27 -10.40 -3.22 -24.86
CA PHE A 27 -10.99 -4.51 -24.44
C PHE A 27 -11.75 -4.56 -23.10
N MET A 28 -11.82 -3.47 -22.32
CA MET A 28 -12.39 -3.53 -20.97
C MET A 28 -13.72 -2.77 -20.85
N ASN A 29 -14.82 -3.43 -21.21
CA ASN A 29 -16.20 -2.99 -20.94
C ASN A 29 -16.66 -3.33 -19.50
N SER A 30 -15.85 -2.97 -18.53
CA SER A 30 -16.26 -2.63 -17.17
C SER A 30 -15.32 -1.50 -16.75
N LYS A 31 -15.84 -0.39 -16.22
CA LYS A 31 -14.99 0.76 -15.84
C LYS A 31 -14.19 0.40 -14.58
N GLU A 32 -13.20 -0.47 -14.73
CA GLU A 32 -12.24 -0.82 -13.70
C GLU A 32 -11.39 0.43 -13.42
N ILE A 33 -11.51 0.98 -12.21
CA ILE A 33 -10.72 2.13 -11.81
C ILE A 33 -9.41 1.62 -11.23
N ILE A 34 -8.31 1.86 -11.95
CA ILE A 34 -6.98 1.43 -11.52
C ILE A 34 -6.19 2.64 -11.00
N TYR A 35 -6.00 2.70 -9.69
CA TYR A 35 -5.13 3.68 -9.04
C TYR A 35 -3.76 3.07 -8.74
N ARG A 36 -2.67 3.79 -9.06
CA ARG A 36 -1.29 3.35 -8.80
C ARG A 36 -0.47 4.48 -8.18
N LYS A 37 0.12 4.21 -7.02
CA LYS A 37 1.07 5.11 -6.35
C LYS A 37 2.39 4.38 -6.12
N ASN A 38 3.50 5.03 -6.45
CA ASN A 38 4.85 4.52 -6.20
C ASN A 38 5.52 5.39 -5.15
N VAL A 39 6.17 4.77 -4.17
CA VAL A 39 6.91 5.46 -3.10
C VAL A 39 8.22 4.73 -2.89
N ASP A 40 9.33 5.48 -2.87
CA ASP A 40 10.65 4.93 -2.57
C ASP A 40 10.88 4.96 -1.04
N ILE A 41 11.22 3.82 -0.46
CA ILE A 41 11.38 3.65 0.99
C ILE A 41 12.78 3.13 1.29
N ILE A 42 13.54 3.86 2.11
CA ILE A 42 14.87 3.47 2.55
C ILE A 42 14.72 2.61 3.82
N CYS A 43 14.58 1.30 3.67
CA CYS A 43 14.46 0.34 4.76
C CYS A 43 14.96 -1.04 4.32
N LYS A 44 15.29 -1.92 5.27
CA LYS A 44 15.54 -3.33 4.95
C LYS A 44 14.24 -3.97 4.47
N ASN A 45 14.30 -4.69 3.34
CA ASN A 45 13.12 -5.25 2.70
C ASN A 45 12.29 -6.14 3.64
N ASN A 46 12.96 -6.99 4.43
CA ASN A 46 12.28 -7.86 5.40
C ASN A 46 11.54 -7.07 6.48
N ILE A 47 12.15 -6.02 7.03
CA ILE A 47 11.53 -5.17 8.06
C ILE A 47 10.26 -4.54 7.48
N PHE A 48 10.38 -3.89 6.32
CA PHE A 48 9.23 -3.25 5.68
C PHE A 48 8.11 -4.24 5.36
N PHE A 49 8.45 -5.39 4.78
CA PHE A 49 7.49 -6.41 4.40
C PHE A 49 6.73 -6.95 5.62
N TYR A 50 7.43 -7.30 6.70
CA TYR A 50 6.78 -7.82 7.91
C TYR A 50 6.02 -6.73 8.68
N THR A 51 6.43 -5.46 8.60
CA THR A 51 5.62 -4.35 9.12
C THR A 51 4.26 -4.28 8.43
N ILE A 52 4.20 -4.44 7.10
CA ILE A 52 2.92 -4.45 6.37
C ILE A 52 2.07 -5.69 6.70
N LEU A 53 2.69 -6.84 6.94
CA LEU A 53 1.94 -8.05 7.31
C LEU A 53 1.43 -8.03 8.76
N ASN A 54 1.97 -7.16 9.60
CA ASN A 54 1.64 -7.12 11.03
C ASN A 54 0.37 -6.31 11.30
N VAL A 55 -0.75 -6.77 10.73
CA VAL A 55 -2.04 -6.07 10.79
C VAL A 55 -2.56 -5.94 12.22
N ASP A 56 -2.28 -6.90 13.10
CA ASP A 56 -2.69 -6.85 14.52
C ASP A 56 -2.20 -5.58 15.23
N GLU A 57 -1.01 -5.09 14.87
CA GLU A 57 -0.39 -3.93 15.49
C GLU A 57 -0.86 -2.60 14.91
N TYR A 58 -1.65 -2.59 13.84
CA TYR A 58 -2.04 -1.36 13.14
C TYR A 58 -2.75 -0.35 14.04
N LYS A 59 -3.63 -0.82 14.93
CA LYS A 59 -4.31 0.00 15.95
C LYS A 59 -3.37 0.78 16.88
N HIS A 60 -2.10 0.39 16.98
CA HIS A 60 -1.13 1.05 17.85
C HIS A 60 -0.35 2.18 17.17
N PHE A 61 -0.29 2.21 15.83
CA PHE A 61 0.57 3.18 15.12
C PHE A 61 -0.05 3.82 13.87
N LEU A 62 -1.11 3.27 13.29
CA LEU A 62 -1.78 3.89 12.15
C LEU A 62 -2.85 4.88 12.63
N PRO A 63 -2.85 6.12 12.09
CA PRO A 63 -3.91 7.07 12.42
C PRO A 63 -5.25 6.54 11.92
N TYR A 64 -6.32 6.86 12.66
CA TYR A 64 -7.71 6.49 12.38
C TYR A 64 -8.03 5.01 12.49
N VAL A 65 -7.04 4.11 12.64
CA VAL A 65 -7.31 2.70 12.92
C VAL A 65 -7.65 2.55 14.39
N THR A 66 -8.91 2.25 14.68
CA THR A 66 -9.38 2.03 16.07
C THR A 66 -9.27 0.58 16.49
N ASP A 67 -9.35 -0.35 15.54
CA ASP A 67 -9.24 -1.77 15.81
C ASP A 67 -8.66 -2.50 14.59
N SER A 68 -7.90 -3.56 14.86
CA SER A 68 -7.22 -4.35 13.84
C SER A 68 -6.89 -5.74 14.39
N GLU A 69 -7.25 -6.77 13.63
CA GLU A 69 -7.09 -8.17 14.04
C GLU A 69 -6.93 -9.10 12.83
N ILE A 70 -5.98 -10.03 12.91
CA ILE A 70 -5.86 -11.19 12.02
C ILE A 70 -6.78 -12.28 12.55
N THR A 71 -7.86 -12.57 11.81
CA THR A 71 -8.92 -13.48 12.25
C THR A 71 -8.67 -14.94 11.83
N TYR A 72 -7.86 -15.17 10.81
CA TYR A 72 -7.47 -16.50 10.34
C TYR A 72 -6.13 -16.43 9.64
N LYS A 73 -5.25 -17.42 9.84
CA LYS A 73 -3.92 -17.45 9.22
C LYS A 73 -3.60 -18.82 8.62
N CYS A 74 -3.06 -18.78 7.40
CA CYS A 74 -2.46 -19.89 6.67
C CYS A 74 -1.02 -19.50 6.23
N ASP A 75 -0.28 -20.40 5.57
CA ASP A 75 1.14 -20.18 5.27
C ASP A 75 1.43 -18.90 4.47
N GLU A 76 0.67 -18.66 3.39
CA GLU A 76 0.85 -17.53 2.47
C GLU A 76 -0.42 -16.65 2.35
N CYS A 77 -1.33 -16.80 3.31
CA CYS A 77 -2.59 -16.07 3.34
C CYS A 77 -3.10 -15.83 4.76
N PHE A 78 -3.83 -14.76 4.96
CA PHE A 78 -4.62 -14.56 6.18
C PHE A 78 -5.84 -13.69 5.91
N ASN A 79 -6.83 -13.80 6.78
CA ASN A 79 -7.96 -12.89 6.82
C ASN A 79 -7.71 -11.86 7.93
N ALA A 80 -8.14 -10.63 7.70
CA ALA A 80 -8.05 -9.59 8.70
C ALA A 80 -9.28 -8.68 8.70
N ASP A 81 -9.61 -8.24 9.91
CA ASP A 81 -10.62 -7.23 10.17
C ASP A 81 -9.90 -5.92 10.53
N LEU A 82 -10.33 -4.81 9.92
CA LEU A 82 -9.80 -3.48 10.18
C LEU A 82 -10.96 -2.52 10.43
N GLN A 83 -10.93 -1.77 11.52
CA GLN A 83 -11.89 -0.70 11.80
C GLN A 83 -11.21 0.66 11.73
N ILE A 84 -11.76 1.54 10.90
CA ILE A 84 -11.31 2.92 10.73
C ILE A 84 -12.40 3.85 11.24
N GLU A 85 -12.01 4.83 12.05
CA GLU A 85 -12.91 5.85 12.58
C GLU A 85 -12.26 7.23 12.51
N ASN A 86 -13.03 8.21 12.04
CA ASN A 86 -12.71 9.62 12.13
C ASN A 86 -13.98 10.43 12.45
N ILE A 87 -13.91 11.75 12.37
CA ILE A 87 -15.04 12.65 12.71
C ILE A 87 -16.25 12.43 11.78
N PHE A 88 -16.05 11.93 10.56
CA PHE A 88 -17.08 11.82 9.53
C PHE A 88 -17.64 10.41 9.36
N PHE A 89 -16.89 9.37 9.71
CA PHE A 89 -17.31 7.98 9.51
C PHE A 89 -16.65 7.00 10.46
N LYS A 90 -17.31 5.86 10.61
CA LYS A 90 -16.83 4.65 11.28
C LYS A 90 -17.13 3.46 10.39
N GLU A 91 -16.11 2.75 9.97
CA GLU A 91 -16.23 1.67 8.98
C GLU A 91 -15.40 0.46 9.37
N LYS A 92 -15.93 -0.72 9.07
CA LYS A 92 -15.26 -2.00 9.30
C LYS A 92 -15.06 -2.73 7.98
N TYR A 93 -13.84 -3.16 7.75
CA TYR A 93 -13.39 -3.82 6.54
C TYR A 93 -12.95 -5.24 6.87
N LYS A 94 -13.42 -6.19 6.06
CA LYS A 94 -12.96 -7.58 6.08
C LYS A 94 -12.15 -7.86 4.83
N SER A 95 -10.93 -8.31 5.00
CA SER A 95 -9.98 -8.49 3.92
C SER A 95 -9.39 -9.89 3.91
N ILE A 96 -9.09 -10.39 2.72
CA ILE A 96 -8.26 -11.56 2.47
C ILE A 96 -6.92 -11.06 1.93
N ILE A 97 -5.86 -11.36 2.65
CA ILE A 97 -4.49 -10.99 2.34
C ILE A 97 -3.78 -12.25 1.82
N LYS A 98 -3.10 -12.13 0.69
CA LYS A 98 -2.20 -13.15 0.13
C LYS A 98 -0.85 -12.52 -0.12
N TYR A 99 0.23 -13.22 0.17
CA TYR A 99 1.55 -12.63 0.05
C TYR A 99 2.59 -13.62 -0.46
N LYS A 100 3.57 -13.08 -1.19
CA LYS A 100 4.77 -13.80 -1.64
C LYS A 100 5.98 -13.01 -1.20
N TYR A 101 6.65 -13.50 -0.16
CA TYR A 101 7.84 -12.87 0.37
C TYR A 101 9.01 -12.87 -0.64
N PRO A 102 9.80 -11.79 -0.74
CA PRO A 102 9.62 -10.47 -0.11
C PRO A 102 8.99 -9.45 -1.09
N THR A 103 8.26 -9.93 -2.10
CA THR A 103 7.95 -9.14 -3.30
C THR A 103 6.56 -8.53 -3.31
N THR A 104 5.56 -9.27 -2.84
CA THR A 104 4.17 -8.96 -3.15
C THR A 104 3.28 -9.21 -1.95
N ILE A 105 2.40 -8.26 -1.67
CA ILE A 105 1.28 -8.39 -0.74
C ILE A 105 0.05 -7.95 -1.53
N MET A 106 -0.94 -8.82 -1.62
CA MET A 106 -2.20 -8.59 -2.32
C MET A 106 -3.32 -8.62 -1.30
N VAL A 107 -4.15 -7.58 -1.32
CA VAL A 107 -5.30 -7.44 -0.43
C VAL A 107 -6.55 -7.44 -1.29
N SER A 108 -7.55 -8.20 -0.87
CA SER A 108 -8.86 -8.28 -1.53
C SER A 108 -9.97 -8.25 -0.50
N SER A 109 -11.15 -7.79 -0.88
CA SER A 109 -12.34 -7.81 -0.03
C SER A 109 -13.54 -8.29 -0.84
N HIS A 110 -14.47 -8.98 -0.18
CA HIS A 110 -15.73 -9.38 -0.80
C HIS A 110 -16.67 -8.19 -0.98
N ASP A 111 -16.65 -7.25 -0.03
CA ASP A 111 -17.45 -6.04 -0.11
C ASP A 111 -16.61 -4.88 -0.66
N THR A 112 -16.65 -4.73 -1.98
CA THR A 112 -15.96 -3.64 -2.68
C THR A 112 -16.72 -2.31 -2.57
N SER A 113 -17.97 -2.32 -2.09
CA SER A 113 -18.81 -1.12 -2.04
C SER A 113 -18.21 -0.04 -1.14
N LEU A 114 -17.52 -0.48 -0.08
CA LEU A 114 -16.84 0.36 0.90
C LEU A 114 -15.63 1.11 0.31
N PHE A 115 -15.02 0.66 -0.80
CA PHE A 115 -13.85 1.36 -1.35
C PHE A 115 -14.21 2.44 -2.37
N TYR A 116 -15.45 2.48 -2.88
CA TYR A 116 -15.81 3.43 -3.93
C TYR A 116 -15.71 4.88 -3.49
N HIS A 117 -16.01 5.20 -2.23
CA HIS A 117 -15.93 6.57 -1.74
C HIS A 117 -14.48 7.04 -1.58
N LEU A 118 -13.54 6.12 -1.32
CA LEU A 118 -12.10 6.41 -1.24
C LEU A 118 -11.49 6.75 -2.60
N VAL A 119 -12.06 6.19 -3.67
CA VAL A 119 -11.55 6.35 -5.05
C VAL A 119 -12.24 7.51 -5.79
N LYS A 120 -13.51 7.79 -5.51
CA LYS A 120 -14.29 8.82 -6.23
C LYS A 120 -14.07 10.25 -5.73
N ASN A 121 -13.51 10.45 -4.54
CA ASN A 121 -13.35 11.77 -3.91
C ASN A 121 -11.89 12.29 -3.95
N GLN A 122 -11.03 11.77 -4.84
CA GLN A 122 -9.69 12.32 -5.09
C GLN A 122 -9.69 13.35 -6.21
#